data_AF-A0A914MKH5-F1
#
_entry.id   AF-A0A914MKH5-F1
#
_cell.length_a   1.000
_cell.length_b   1.000
_cell.length_c   1.000
_cell.angle_alpha   90.00
_cell.angle_beta   90.00
_cell.angle_gamma   90.00
#
_symmetry.space_group_name_H-M   'P 1'
#
loop_
_entity.id
_entity.type
_entity.pdbx_description
1 polymer ?
#
loop_
_entity_poly.entity_id
_entity_poly.type
_entity_poly.pdbx_seq_one_letter_code
_entity_poly.pdbx_strand_id
1 'polypeptide(L)'
;MGAISLLEHKIKKNEKINSKNNEELMNLKLWLGYCHFHAANYRNAKNIYEQMLGDKHCPNEVYLYLGCSFFFLGLYENAKKVAEKASKCPLQTRLLFHVSHKINDKKSLVSHHGQLKDTTEDQLCLASVHYLRSHYQQAIDIYKKVLAKNKTYLAINVYMALCYYKLDYYDISMEMLQIYLDKFSDSPIAVNLKACNQYRLYNSKAAENELKALKSMSTSELNFAKDIILHNTISFSEFNLWARQRELLGTEGARSLNKIDGATRCREFPKQYTLLKPHCIPQRLYFAMETELYNYFQHSLILYQKLV
;
A
#
# COMPACT_ATOMS: atom_id res chain seq x y z
N MET A 1 -15.26 16.40 -13.52
CA MET A 1 -16.33 15.80 -12.68
C MET A 1 -15.95 14.36 -12.40
N GLY A 2 -15.80 13.97 -11.12
CA GLY A 2 -15.29 12.66 -10.71
C GLY A 2 -16.22 11.50 -11.06
N ALA A 3 -15.68 10.30 -11.34
CA ALA A 3 -16.50 9.11 -11.55
C ALA A 3 -17.21 8.67 -10.25
N ILE A 4 -16.65 8.97 -9.07
CA ILE A 4 -17.38 8.89 -7.79
C ILE A 4 -18.60 9.81 -7.81
N SER A 5 -18.43 11.10 -8.11
CA SER A 5 -19.54 12.07 -8.16
C SER A 5 -20.61 11.70 -9.18
N LEU A 6 -20.21 11.16 -10.34
CA LEU A 6 -21.13 10.65 -11.35
C LEU A 6 -21.95 9.46 -10.83
N LEU A 7 -21.31 8.51 -10.16
CA LEU A 7 -21.99 7.34 -9.57
C LEU A 7 -22.93 7.75 -8.45
N GLU A 8 -22.53 8.67 -7.57
CA GLU A 8 -23.38 9.22 -6.51
C GLU A 8 -24.64 9.90 -7.09
N HIS A 9 -24.48 10.69 -8.15
CA HIS A 9 -25.61 11.33 -8.82
C HIS A 9 -26.56 10.30 -9.46
N LYS A 10 -26.02 9.26 -10.12
CA LYS A 10 -26.83 8.18 -10.70
C LYS A 10 -27.61 7.39 -9.64
N ILE A 11 -26.98 7.07 -8.52
CA ILE A 11 -27.62 6.37 -7.39
C ILE A 11 -28.79 7.22 -6.85
N LYS A 12 -28.55 8.51 -6.55
CA LYS A 12 -29.60 9.43 -6.07
C LYS A 12 -30.77 9.56 -7.06
N LYS A 13 -30.49 9.54 -8.37
CA LYS A 13 -31.53 9.57 -9.40
C LYS A 13 -32.36 8.28 -9.41
N ASN A 14 -31.71 7.12 -9.33
CA ASN A 14 -32.39 5.81 -9.32
C ASN A 14 -33.24 5.60 -8.06
N GLU A 15 -32.76 6.04 -6.89
CA GLU A 15 -33.53 5.99 -5.64
C GLU A 15 -34.82 6.83 -5.72
N LYS A 16 -34.79 7.98 -6.41
CA LYS A 16 -35.96 8.85 -6.61
C LYS A 16 -37.00 8.27 -7.58
N ILE A 17 -36.56 7.47 -8.55
CA ILE A 17 -37.43 6.93 -9.60
C ILE A 17 -38.19 5.67 -9.13
N ASN A 18 -37.92 5.18 -7.90
CA ASN A 18 -38.51 3.95 -7.35
C ASN A 18 -38.44 2.79 -8.37
N SER A 19 -37.32 2.77 -9.11
CA SER A 19 -37.07 1.82 -10.19
C SER A 19 -36.95 0.42 -9.61
N LYS A 20 -37.77 -0.51 -10.11
CA LYS A 20 -37.76 -1.94 -9.75
C LYS A 20 -36.46 -2.68 -10.11
N ASN A 21 -35.47 -2.03 -10.73
CA ASN A 21 -34.18 -2.64 -11.08
C ASN A 21 -33.19 -2.61 -9.90
N ASN A 22 -33.46 -3.43 -8.88
CA ASN A 22 -32.55 -3.63 -7.74
C ASN A 22 -31.13 -4.03 -8.19
N GLU A 23 -31.00 -4.79 -9.28
CA GLU A 23 -29.71 -5.23 -9.80
C GLU A 23 -28.84 -4.06 -10.33
N GLU A 24 -29.44 -3.11 -11.05
CA GLU A 24 -28.70 -1.94 -11.56
C GLU A 24 -28.21 -1.07 -10.40
N LEU A 25 -29.04 -0.87 -9.37
CA LEU A 25 -28.66 -0.13 -8.17
C LEU A 25 -27.51 -0.83 -7.42
N MET A 26 -27.54 -2.16 -7.31
CA MET A 26 -26.45 -2.93 -6.69
C MET A 26 -25.16 -2.80 -7.49
N ASN A 27 -25.22 -2.90 -8.81
CA ASN A 27 -24.06 -2.70 -9.67
C ASN A 27 -23.46 -1.29 -9.52
N LEU A 28 -24.30 -0.26 -9.44
CA LEU A 28 -23.82 1.11 -9.19
C LEU A 28 -23.14 1.24 -7.82
N LYS A 29 -23.69 0.63 -6.76
CA LYS A 29 -23.08 0.62 -5.42
C LYS A 29 -21.77 -0.15 -5.39
N LEU A 30 -21.67 -1.29 -6.08
CA LEU A 30 -20.42 -2.04 -6.26
C LEU A 30 -19.34 -1.18 -6.91
N TRP A 31 -19.68 -0.51 -8.01
CA TRP A 31 -18.75 0.41 -8.68
C TRP A 31 -18.40 1.59 -7.79
N LEU A 32 -19.33 2.16 -7.04
CA LEU A 32 -19.04 3.25 -6.12
C LEU A 32 -18.07 2.81 -5.01
N GLY A 33 -18.34 1.67 -4.38
CA GLY A 33 -17.45 1.06 -3.39
C GLY A 33 -16.06 0.77 -3.98
N TYR A 34 -16.03 0.21 -5.19
CA TYR A 34 -14.80 -0.03 -5.95
C TYR A 34 -14.04 1.27 -6.18
N CYS A 35 -14.72 2.34 -6.60
CA CYS A 35 -14.11 3.65 -6.83
C CYS A 35 -13.57 4.26 -5.54
N HIS A 36 -14.26 4.14 -4.41
CA HIS A 36 -13.77 4.63 -3.11
C HIS A 36 -12.58 3.82 -2.61
N PHE A 37 -12.65 2.49 -2.70
CA PHE A 37 -11.53 1.61 -2.37
C PHE A 37 -10.36 2.00 -3.26
N HIS A 38 -10.65 2.10 -4.56
CA HIS A 38 -9.76 2.59 -5.60
C HIS A 38 -9.44 4.07 -5.55
N ALA A 39 -9.86 4.81 -4.52
CA ALA A 39 -9.41 6.16 -4.17
C ALA A 39 -8.88 6.27 -2.72
N ALA A 40 -8.58 5.12 -2.06
CA ALA A 40 -7.93 5.01 -0.74
C ALA A 40 -8.83 5.55 0.36
N ASN A 41 -10.08 5.80 -0.01
CA ASN A 41 -11.17 6.16 0.86
C ASN A 41 -11.77 4.85 1.40
N TYR A 42 -10.94 4.02 2.04
CA TYR A 42 -11.33 2.69 2.52
C TYR A 42 -12.49 2.74 3.50
N ARG A 43 -12.60 3.81 4.30
CA ARG A 43 -13.74 4.06 5.19
C ARG A 43 -15.05 4.23 4.43
N ASN A 44 -15.04 4.95 3.32
CA ASN A 44 -16.23 5.12 2.49
C ASN A 44 -16.59 3.82 1.75
N ALA A 45 -15.58 3.12 1.21
CA ALA A 45 -15.78 1.81 0.60
C ALA A 45 -16.41 0.81 1.57
N LYS A 46 -15.85 0.71 2.79
CA LYS A 46 -16.40 -0.10 3.89
C LYS A 46 -17.86 0.23 4.15
N ASN A 47 -18.20 1.51 4.34
CA ASN A 47 -19.58 1.93 4.62
C ASN A 47 -20.54 1.54 3.50
N ILE A 48 -20.14 1.68 2.23
CA ILE A 48 -20.96 1.27 1.08
C ILE A 48 -21.18 -0.24 1.10
N TYR A 49 -20.13 -1.03 1.29
CA TYR A 49 -20.26 -2.48 1.31
C TYR A 49 -21.05 -2.98 2.53
N GLU A 50 -20.92 -2.36 3.70
CA GLU A 50 -21.76 -2.65 4.88
C GLU A 50 -23.24 -2.37 4.60
N GLN A 51 -23.56 -1.25 3.95
CA GLN A 51 -24.93 -0.94 3.54
C GLN A 51 -25.48 -1.95 2.54
N MET A 52 -24.65 -2.40 1.60
CA MET A 52 -25.05 -3.41 0.61
C MET A 52 -25.39 -4.76 1.25
N LEU A 53 -24.66 -5.18 2.30
CA LEU A 53 -24.93 -6.44 3.01
C LEU A 53 -26.29 -6.47 3.73
N GLY A 54 -26.95 -5.32 3.90
CA GLY A 54 -28.32 -5.25 4.42
C GLY A 54 -29.39 -5.68 3.41
N ASP A 55 -29.05 -5.83 2.12
CA ASP A 55 -29.98 -6.23 1.07
C ASP A 55 -29.95 -7.75 0.82
N LYS A 56 -31.12 -8.37 0.62
CA LYS A 56 -31.25 -9.80 0.35
C LYS A 56 -30.65 -10.23 -0.99
N HIS A 57 -30.51 -9.31 -1.95
CA HIS A 57 -29.95 -9.58 -3.27
C HIS A 57 -28.46 -9.20 -3.38
N CYS A 58 -27.80 -8.98 -2.24
CA CYS A 58 -26.40 -8.60 -2.21
C CYS A 58 -25.50 -9.71 -2.79
N PRO A 59 -24.63 -9.40 -3.77
CA PRO A 59 -23.66 -10.37 -4.28
C PRO A 59 -22.70 -10.86 -3.19
N ASN A 60 -22.37 -12.16 -3.20
CA ASN A 60 -21.55 -12.77 -2.17
C ASN A 60 -20.13 -12.15 -2.12
N GLU A 61 -19.62 -11.68 -3.26
CA GLU A 61 -18.31 -11.04 -3.40
C GLU A 61 -18.18 -9.76 -2.55
N VAL A 62 -19.30 -9.14 -2.15
CA VAL A 62 -19.30 -7.97 -1.27
C VAL A 62 -18.67 -8.27 0.09
N TYR A 63 -18.83 -9.49 0.62
CA TYR A 63 -18.12 -9.91 1.83
C TYR A 63 -16.61 -9.80 1.64
N LEU A 64 -16.10 -10.25 0.50
CA LEU A 64 -14.68 -10.20 0.21
C LEU A 64 -14.19 -8.74 0.06
N TYR A 65 -14.91 -7.89 -0.67
CA TYR A 65 -14.54 -6.47 -0.82
C TYR A 65 -14.61 -5.68 0.49
N LEU A 66 -15.57 -6.01 1.36
CA LEU A 66 -15.63 -5.49 2.71
C LEU A 66 -14.45 -5.98 3.55
N GLY A 67 -14.09 -7.26 3.47
CA GLY A 67 -12.91 -7.83 4.11
C GLY A 67 -11.62 -7.10 3.69
N CYS A 68 -11.47 -6.80 2.39
CA CYS A 68 -10.37 -5.99 1.87
C CYS A 68 -10.37 -4.59 2.50
N SER A 69 -11.54 -3.94 2.56
CA SER A 69 -11.68 -2.60 3.14
C SER A 69 -11.31 -2.57 4.63
N PHE A 70 -11.73 -3.58 5.41
CA PHE A 70 -11.32 -3.74 6.80
C PHE A 70 -9.82 -3.93 6.95
N PHE A 71 -9.22 -4.76 6.10
CA PHE A 71 -7.78 -5.02 6.14
C PHE A 71 -6.96 -3.72 5.94
N PHE A 72 -7.30 -2.92 4.94
CA PHE A 72 -6.63 -1.63 4.70
C PHE A 72 -6.92 -0.57 5.79
N LEU A 73 -7.97 -0.74 6.59
CA LEU A 73 -8.23 0.09 7.78
C LEU A 73 -7.50 -0.42 9.04
N GLY A 74 -6.72 -1.50 8.95
CA GLY A 74 -6.06 -2.11 10.10
C GLY A 74 -6.99 -2.95 11.00
N LEU A 75 -8.24 -3.15 10.59
CA LEU A 75 -9.26 -3.89 11.33
C LEU A 75 -9.20 -5.38 10.98
N TYR A 76 -8.07 -6.02 11.28
CA TYR A 76 -7.75 -7.37 10.79
C TYR A 76 -8.70 -8.47 11.27
N GLU A 77 -9.17 -8.39 12.52
CA GLU A 77 -10.15 -9.36 13.05
C GLU A 77 -11.49 -9.28 12.32
N ASN A 78 -11.94 -8.06 12.00
CA ASN A 78 -13.16 -7.87 11.20
C ASN A 78 -12.94 -8.35 9.76
N ALA A 79 -11.76 -8.09 9.19
CA ALA A 79 -11.39 -8.58 7.87
C ALA A 79 -11.47 -10.11 7.81
N LYS A 80 -10.93 -10.83 8.83
CA LYS A 80 -11.03 -12.29 8.94
C LYS A 80 -12.48 -12.76 8.94
N LYS A 81 -13.27 -12.28 9.91
CA LYS A 81 -14.66 -12.69 10.13
C LYS A 81 -15.56 -12.50 8.91
N VAL A 82 -15.34 -11.42 8.16
CA VAL A 82 -16.15 -11.12 6.96
C VAL A 82 -15.63 -11.90 5.76
N ALA A 83 -14.30 -11.99 5.57
CA ALA A 83 -13.72 -12.72 4.46
C ALA A 83 -14.03 -14.22 4.53
N GLU A 84 -14.11 -14.83 5.72
CA GLU A 84 -14.50 -16.24 5.91
C GLU A 84 -15.95 -16.54 5.50
N LYS A 85 -16.82 -15.52 5.41
CA LYS A 85 -18.20 -15.66 4.89
C LYS A 85 -18.28 -15.63 3.37
N ALA A 86 -17.24 -15.12 2.71
CA ALA A 86 -17.19 -15.06 1.25
C ALA A 86 -16.95 -16.46 0.65
N SER A 87 -17.35 -16.63 -0.62
CA SER A 87 -17.03 -17.81 -1.38
C SER A 87 -15.51 -17.98 -1.56
N LYS A 88 -15.06 -19.24 -1.53
CA LYS A 88 -13.63 -19.55 -1.65
C LYS A 88 -13.12 -19.20 -3.03
N CYS A 89 -12.12 -18.32 -3.09
CA CYS A 89 -11.46 -17.92 -4.32
C CYS A 89 -10.01 -17.51 -4.04
N PRO A 90 -9.14 -17.40 -5.06
CA PRO A 90 -7.73 -17.04 -4.86
C PRO A 90 -7.57 -15.71 -4.10
N LEU A 91 -8.44 -14.73 -4.36
CA LEU A 91 -8.42 -13.44 -3.68
C LEU A 91 -8.69 -13.56 -2.18
N GLN A 92 -9.64 -14.39 -1.77
CA GLN A 92 -9.90 -14.69 -0.36
C GLN A 92 -8.69 -15.35 0.31
N THR A 93 -8.07 -16.35 -0.35
CA THR A 93 -6.87 -17.01 0.18
C THR A 93 -5.75 -16.01 0.45
N ARG A 94 -5.46 -15.13 -0.51
CA ARG A 94 -4.43 -14.09 -0.35
C ARG A 94 -4.77 -13.11 0.79
N LEU A 95 -6.03 -12.72 0.92
CA LEU A 95 -6.49 -11.85 2.02
C LEU A 95 -6.29 -12.53 3.38
N LEU A 96 -6.75 -13.77 3.53
CA LEU A 96 -6.67 -14.51 4.78
C LEU A 96 -5.23 -14.91 5.12
N PHE A 97 -4.37 -15.15 4.13
CA PHE A 97 -2.93 -15.32 4.33
C PHE A 97 -2.32 -14.08 5.00
N HIS A 98 -2.67 -12.89 4.49
CA HIS A 98 -2.27 -11.61 5.05
C HIS A 98 -2.77 -11.36 6.46
N VAL A 99 -4.07 -11.55 6.64
CA VAL A 99 -4.75 -11.34 7.92
C VAL A 99 -4.13 -12.26 8.97
N SER A 100 -3.91 -13.53 8.63
CA SER A 100 -3.26 -14.50 9.53
C SER A 100 -1.88 -14.04 9.98
N HIS A 101 -1.07 -13.46 9.08
CA HIS A 101 0.21 -12.88 9.45
C HIS A 101 0.04 -11.66 10.38
N LYS A 102 -0.86 -10.73 10.03
CA LYS A 102 -1.09 -9.50 10.82
C LYS A 102 -1.58 -9.76 12.25
N ILE A 103 -2.39 -10.79 12.47
CA ILE A 103 -2.89 -11.18 13.79
C ILE A 103 -2.05 -12.27 14.48
N ASN A 104 -0.91 -12.66 13.90
CA ASN A 104 -0.03 -13.72 14.40
C ASN A 104 -0.68 -15.11 14.52
N ASP A 105 -1.69 -15.42 13.71
CA ASP A 105 -2.32 -16.75 13.63
C ASP A 105 -1.47 -17.70 12.76
N LYS A 106 -0.45 -18.31 13.39
CA LYS A 106 0.50 -19.20 12.72
C LYS A 106 -0.17 -20.42 12.06
N LYS A 107 -1.23 -20.96 12.67
CA LYS A 107 -1.93 -22.15 12.15
C LYS A 107 -2.64 -21.82 10.85
N SER A 108 -3.41 -20.74 10.83
CA SER A 108 -4.08 -20.27 9.61
C SER A 108 -3.06 -19.81 8.57
N LEU A 109 -1.96 -19.19 8.99
CA LEU A 109 -0.91 -18.74 8.06
C LEU A 109 -0.33 -19.90 7.24
N VAL A 110 0.02 -21.02 7.89
CA VAL A 110 0.54 -22.22 7.21
C VAL A 110 -0.54 -22.84 6.30
N SER A 111 -1.79 -22.89 6.77
CA SER A 111 -2.91 -23.41 5.98
C SER A 111 -3.15 -22.61 4.69
N HIS A 112 -3.15 -21.27 4.77
CA HIS A 112 -3.34 -20.42 3.58
C HIS A 112 -2.11 -20.42 2.67
N HIS A 113 -0.89 -20.52 3.22
CA HIS A 113 0.33 -20.68 2.44
C HIS A 113 0.26 -21.90 1.52
N GLY A 114 -0.18 -23.05 2.03
CA GLY A 114 -0.33 -24.28 1.23
C GLY A 114 -1.42 -24.23 0.16
N GLN A 115 -2.25 -23.17 0.14
CA GLN A 115 -3.30 -22.97 -0.86
C GLN A 115 -2.89 -22.00 -1.98
N LEU A 116 -1.76 -21.31 -1.84
CA LEU A 116 -1.21 -20.46 -2.88
C LEU A 116 -0.70 -21.31 -4.05
N LYS A 117 -0.89 -20.79 -5.28
CA LYS A 117 -0.45 -21.45 -6.51
C LYS A 117 0.74 -20.72 -7.15
N ASP A 118 1.20 -21.20 -8.29
CA ASP A 118 2.26 -20.56 -9.09
C ASP A 118 1.75 -19.43 -10.00
N THR A 119 0.56 -18.90 -9.72
CA THR A 119 0.04 -17.72 -10.43
C THR A 119 0.84 -16.48 -10.04
N THR A 120 0.93 -15.52 -10.94
CA THR A 120 1.65 -14.27 -10.70
C THR A 120 1.13 -13.56 -9.44
N GLU A 121 -0.17 -13.59 -9.20
CA GLU A 121 -0.86 -13.02 -8.03
C GLU A 121 -0.52 -13.72 -6.72
N ASP A 122 -0.49 -15.04 -6.72
CA ASP A 122 -0.16 -15.80 -5.53
C ASP A 122 1.35 -15.73 -5.20
N GLN A 123 2.22 -15.59 -6.21
CA GLN A 123 3.66 -15.47 -6.01
C GLN A 123 4.05 -14.09 -5.47
N LEU A 124 3.51 -13.00 -6.02
CA LEU A 124 3.77 -11.68 -5.41
C LEU A 124 3.13 -11.55 -4.05
N CYS A 125 2.04 -12.29 -3.84
CA CYS A 125 1.55 -12.50 -2.52
C CYS A 125 2.63 -13.17 -1.64
N LEU A 126 3.06 -14.38 -1.95
CA LEU A 126 4.08 -15.04 -1.14
C LEU A 126 5.33 -14.17 -0.86
N ALA A 127 5.86 -13.50 -1.89
CA ALA A 127 7.04 -12.63 -1.79
C ALA A 127 6.88 -11.50 -0.76
N SER A 128 5.71 -10.90 -0.69
CA SER A 128 5.46 -9.77 0.19
C SER A 128 5.27 -10.21 1.65
N VAL A 129 4.66 -11.36 1.94
CA VAL A 129 4.74 -11.94 3.31
C VAL A 129 6.17 -12.31 3.69
N HIS A 130 7.00 -12.78 2.75
CA HIS A 130 8.43 -12.95 3.01
C HIS A 130 9.10 -11.63 3.40
N TYR A 131 8.84 -10.56 2.66
CA TYR A 131 9.34 -9.22 2.99
C TYR A 131 8.90 -8.78 4.40
N LEU A 132 7.62 -8.92 4.75
CA LEU A 132 7.09 -8.55 6.07
C LEU A 132 7.63 -9.40 7.23
N ARG A 133 8.23 -10.56 6.93
CA ARG A 133 8.87 -11.43 7.93
C ARG A 133 10.39 -11.27 7.93
N SER A 134 10.89 -10.24 7.26
CA SER A 134 12.33 -10.00 7.05
C SER A 134 13.06 -11.12 6.30
N HIS A 135 12.33 -11.96 5.57
CA HIS A 135 12.86 -12.99 4.68
C HIS A 135 13.17 -12.39 3.29
N TYR A 136 14.02 -11.35 3.26
CA TYR A 136 14.22 -10.52 2.08
C TYR A 136 14.83 -11.28 0.91
N GLN A 137 15.74 -12.23 1.15
CA GLN A 137 16.33 -13.04 0.08
C GLN A 137 15.29 -13.91 -0.61
N GLN A 138 14.40 -14.54 0.17
CA GLN A 138 13.30 -15.35 -0.37
C GLN A 138 12.32 -14.50 -1.19
N ALA A 139 12.03 -13.27 -0.73
CA ALA A 139 11.21 -12.33 -1.49
C ALA A 139 11.88 -11.97 -2.84
N ILE A 140 13.18 -11.64 -2.82
CA ILE A 140 13.96 -11.34 -4.03
C ILE A 140 13.92 -12.50 -5.03
N ASP A 141 14.10 -13.75 -4.56
CA ASP A 141 14.11 -14.91 -5.43
C ASP A 141 12.77 -15.12 -6.14
N ILE A 142 11.66 -14.87 -5.43
CA ILE A 142 10.32 -14.91 -6.02
C ILE A 142 10.13 -13.77 -7.03
N TYR A 143 10.50 -12.54 -6.67
CA TYR A 143 10.41 -11.38 -7.56
C TYR A 143 11.20 -11.59 -8.86
N LYS A 144 12.43 -12.10 -8.79
CA LYS A 144 13.25 -12.45 -9.96
C LYS A 144 12.54 -13.47 -10.86
N LYS A 145 11.94 -14.52 -10.28
CA LYS A 145 11.18 -15.53 -11.03
C LYS A 145 9.96 -14.93 -11.73
N VAL A 146 9.21 -14.03 -11.07
CA VAL A 146 8.04 -13.38 -11.67
C VAL A 146 8.45 -12.41 -12.77
N LEU A 147 9.50 -11.62 -12.56
CA LEU A 147 10.01 -10.67 -13.54
C LEU A 147 10.58 -11.36 -14.78
N ALA A 148 11.23 -12.53 -14.61
CA ALA A 148 11.73 -13.33 -15.73
C ALA A 148 10.59 -13.80 -16.67
N LYS A 149 9.41 -14.12 -16.10
CA LYS A 149 8.20 -14.48 -16.86
C LYS A 149 7.49 -13.27 -17.46
N ASN A 150 7.54 -12.11 -16.78
CA ASN A 150 6.79 -10.90 -17.16
C ASN A 150 7.70 -9.68 -17.16
N LYS A 151 8.51 -9.52 -18.22
CA LYS A 151 9.52 -8.45 -18.31
C LYS A 151 8.94 -7.02 -18.28
N THR A 152 7.65 -6.87 -18.56
CA THR A 152 6.96 -5.57 -18.53
C THR A 152 6.59 -5.13 -17.11
N TYR A 153 6.73 -5.99 -16.10
CA TYR A 153 6.35 -5.70 -14.72
C TYR A 153 7.44 -4.91 -14.00
N LEU A 154 7.71 -3.70 -14.51
CA LEU A 154 8.83 -2.87 -14.06
C LEU A 154 8.76 -2.51 -12.57
N ALA A 155 7.56 -2.41 -12.00
CA ALA A 155 7.36 -2.15 -10.57
C ALA A 155 8.01 -3.21 -9.66
N ILE A 156 8.21 -4.45 -10.15
CA ILE A 156 8.95 -5.49 -9.42
C ILE A 156 10.37 -5.03 -9.09
N ASN A 157 11.00 -4.22 -9.93
CA ASN A 157 12.33 -3.68 -9.64
C ASN A 157 12.31 -2.75 -8.41
N VAL A 158 11.23 -2.00 -8.18
CA VAL A 158 11.06 -1.19 -6.96
C VAL A 158 10.95 -2.09 -5.72
N TYR A 159 10.22 -3.20 -5.82
CA TYR A 159 10.12 -4.18 -4.74
C TYR A 159 11.43 -4.89 -4.42
N MET A 160 12.18 -5.27 -5.46
CA MET A 160 13.52 -5.82 -5.28
C MET A 160 14.46 -4.78 -4.67
N ALA A 161 14.40 -3.52 -5.12
CA ALA A 161 15.16 -2.43 -4.54
C ALA A 161 14.85 -2.25 -3.05
N LEU A 162 13.59 -2.30 -2.64
CA LEU A 162 13.21 -2.27 -1.21
C LEU A 162 13.83 -3.43 -0.42
N CYS A 163 13.84 -4.64 -0.97
CA CYS A 163 14.49 -5.78 -0.33
C CYS A 163 16.00 -5.56 -0.18
N TYR A 164 16.66 -5.08 -1.24
CA TYR A 164 18.10 -4.78 -1.23
C TYR A 164 18.45 -3.66 -0.26
N TYR A 165 17.62 -2.61 -0.18
CA TYR A 165 17.75 -1.55 0.81
C TYR A 165 17.68 -2.11 2.24
N LYS A 166 16.75 -3.05 2.51
CA LYS A 166 16.61 -3.69 3.82
C LYS A 166 17.76 -4.64 4.17
N LEU A 167 18.50 -5.10 3.18
CA LEU A 167 19.72 -5.89 3.33
C LEU A 167 21.00 -5.02 3.36
N ASP A 168 20.85 -3.69 3.39
CA ASP A 168 21.94 -2.71 3.32
C ASP A 168 22.78 -2.77 2.03
N TYR A 169 22.26 -3.40 0.97
CA TYR A 169 22.86 -3.43 -0.36
C TYR A 169 22.38 -2.23 -1.19
N TYR A 170 22.75 -1.03 -0.74
CA TYR A 170 22.22 0.24 -1.27
C TYR A 170 22.61 0.49 -2.73
N ASP A 171 23.82 0.10 -3.17
CA ASP A 171 24.23 0.22 -4.58
C ASP A 171 23.35 -0.64 -5.49
N ILE A 172 23.15 -1.92 -5.13
CA ILE A 172 22.27 -2.84 -5.86
C ILE A 172 20.82 -2.36 -5.82
N SER A 173 20.37 -1.80 -4.68
CA SER A 173 19.05 -1.20 -4.57
C SER A 173 18.88 -0.06 -5.57
N MET A 174 19.87 0.81 -5.73
CA MET A 174 19.85 1.91 -6.69
C MET A 174 19.85 1.43 -8.13
N GLU A 175 20.68 0.45 -8.48
CA GLU A 175 20.72 -0.12 -9.82
C GLU A 175 19.36 -0.69 -10.23
N MET A 176 18.73 -1.47 -9.35
CA MET A 176 17.38 -2.01 -9.60
C MET A 176 16.35 -0.89 -9.71
N LEU A 177 16.39 0.09 -8.83
CA LEU A 177 15.45 1.20 -8.82
C LEU A 177 15.55 2.07 -10.09
N GLN A 178 16.76 2.23 -10.63
CA GLN A 178 17.01 3.03 -11.82
C GLN A 178 16.28 2.46 -13.05
N ILE A 179 16.19 1.12 -13.18
CA ILE A 179 15.42 0.46 -14.26
C ILE A 179 13.97 0.96 -14.31
N TYR A 180 13.37 1.19 -13.14
CA TYR A 180 12.01 1.74 -13.05
C TYR A 180 11.99 3.25 -13.32
N LEU A 181 12.91 4.01 -12.72
CA LEU A 181 12.99 5.46 -12.86
C LEU A 181 13.27 5.92 -14.30
N ASP A 182 13.96 5.12 -15.11
CA ASP A 182 14.18 5.40 -16.54
C ASP A 182 12.87 5.50 -17.33
N LYS A 183 11.78 4.87 -16.85
CA LYS A 183 10.43 4.95 -17.44
C LYS A 183 9.47 5.85 -16.67
N PHE A 184 9.77 6.09 -15.39
CA PHE A 184 8.90 6.68 -14.38
C PHE A 184 9.67 7.63 -13.47
N SER A 185 10.35 8.60 -14.06
CA SER A 185 11.23 9.52 -13.34
C SER A 185 10.51 10.39 -12.30
N ASP A 186 9.18 10.53 -12.44
CA ASP A 186 8.29 11.31 -11.59
C ASP A 186 7.60 10.49 -10.50
N SER A 187 7.87 9.17 -10.40
CA SER A 187 7.22 8.32 -9.41
C SER A 187 7.61 8.71 -7.98
N PRO A 188 6.66 9.17 -7.14
CA PRO A 188 7.02 9.63 -5.80
C PRO A 188 7.57 8.52 -4.91
N ILE A 189 7.10 7.29 -5.10
CA ILE A 189 7.58 6.11 -4.35
C ILE A 189 9.04 5.83 -4.72
N ALA A 190 9.36 5.79 -6.02
CA ALA A 190 10.69 5.47 -6.47
C ALA A 190 11.69 6.58 -6.15
N VAL A 191 11.33 7.85 -6.36
CA VAL A 191 12.21 8.98 -6.00
C VAL A 191 12.40 9.08 -4.48
N ASN A 192 11.39 8.73 -3.68
CA ASN A 192 11.55 8.67 -2.23
C ASN A 192 12.55 7.59 -1.81
N LEU A 193 12.46 6.38 -2.38
CA LEU A 193 13.43 5.32 -2.13
C LEU A 193 14.83 5.70 -2.63
N LYS A 194 14.92 6.42 -3.76
CA LYS A 194 16.17 6.99 -4.27
C LYS A 194 16.78 7.95 -3.26
N ALA A 195 15.99 8.85 -2.67
CA ALA A 195 16.46 9.75 -1.61
C ALA A 195 16.98 8.97 -0.40
N CYS A 196 16.28 7.90 0.04
CA CYS A 196 16.75 7.04 1.13
C CYS A 196 18.08 6.34 0.79
N ASN A 197 18.24 5.83 -0.42
CA ASN A 197 19.51 5.23 -0.87
C ASN A 197 20.64 6.27 -0.91
N GLN A 198 20.38 7.45 -1.48
CA GLN A 198 21.35 8.55 -1.55
C GLN A 198 21.77 9.03 -0.15
N TYR A 199 20.85 9.03 0.80
CA TYR A 199 21.14 9.32 2.20
C TYR A 199 22.13 8.31 2.80
N ARG A 200 21.92 7.01 2.53
CA ARG A 200 22.74 5.91 3.05
C ARG A 200 24.11 5.82 2.40
N LEU A 201 24.19 6.03 1.09
CA LEU A 201 25.43 5.95 0.31
C LEU A 201 26.31 7.19 0.47
N TYR A 202 25.69 8.37 0.63
CA TYR A 202 26.40 9.63 0.65
C TYR A 202 26.09 10.44 1.91
N ASN A 203 25.04 11.27 1.89
CA ASN A 203 24.70 12.19 2.98
C ASN A 203 23.30 12.81 2.82
N SER A 204 22.87 13.56 3.83
CA SER A 204 21.59 14.31 3.83
C SER A 204 21.42 15.26 2.65
N LYS A 205 22.49 15.92 2.18
CA LYS A 205 22.40 16.91 1.10
C LYS A 205 22.06 16.25 -0.23
N ALA A 206 22.63 15.06 -0.50
CA ALA A 206 22.29 14.27 -1.67
C ALA A 206 20.82 13.85 -1.64
N ALA A 207 20.33 13.36 -0.51
CA ALA A 207 18.94 12.95 -0.33
C ALA A 207 17.94 14.13 -0.47
N GLU A 208 18.27 15.29 0.10
CA GLU A 208 17.45 16.50 -0.03
C GLU A 208 17.30 16.97 -1.47
N ASN A 209 18.35 16.84 -2.28
CA ASN A 209 18.29 17.21 -3.70
C ASN A 209 17.30 16.34 -4.47
N GLU A 210 17.22 15.04 -4.17
CA GLU A 210 16.21 14.15 -4.75
C GLU A 210 14.79 14.52 -4.28
N LEU A 211 14.61 14.85 -3.00
CA LEU A 211 13.30 15.27 -2.48
C LEU A 211 12.83 16.62 -3.02
N LYS A 212 13.75 17.53 -3.38
CA LYS A 212 13.38 18.81 -4.02
C LYS A 212 12.66 18.60 -5.35
N ALA A 213 13.07 17.60 -6.13
CA ALA A 213 12.40 17.25 -7.38
C ALA A 213 10.93 16.87 -7.14
N LEU A 214 10.63 16.18 -6.02
CA LEU A 214 9.26 15.86 -5.62
C LEU A 214 8.46 17.07 -5.14
N LYS A 215 9.10 17.99 -4.39
CA LYS A 215 8.46 19.23 -3.90
C LYS A 215 8.09 20.18 -5.04
N SER A 216 8.88 20.23 -6.13
CA SER A 216 8.53 20.99 -7.33
C SER A 216 7.40 20.35 -8.15
N MET A 217 7.24 19.03 -8.05
CA MET A 217 6.18 18.27 -8.75
C MET A 217 4.87 18.21 -7.96
N SER A 218 4.86 18.58 -6.68
CA SER A 218 3.64 18.63 -5.86
C SER A 218 2.76 19.83 -6.19
N THR A 219 2.02 19.73 -7.30
CA THR A 219 0.70 20.34 -7.42
C THR A 219 -0.24 19.72 -6.37
N SER A 220 -1.39 20.35 -6.10
CA SER A 220 -2.30 20.05 -4.98
C SER A 220 -2.84 18.61 -4.90
N GLU A 221 -2.50 17.74 -5.85
CA GLU A 221 -2.99 16.37 -6.02
C GLU A 221 -2.16 15.30 -5.26
N LEU A 222 -0.97 15.63 -4.75
CA LEU A 222 -0.09 14.69 -4.02
C LEU A 222 -0.23 14.78 -2.50
N ASN A 223 -1.44 14.78 -1.95
CA ASN A 223 -1.63 14.77 -0.48
C ASN A 223 -0.94 13.59 0.23
N PHE A 224 -0.60 12.53 -0.49
CA PHE A 224 0.07 11.35 0.06
C PHE A 224 1.56 11.47 0.30
N ALA A 225 2.23 11.98 -0.74
CA ALA A 225 3.66 12.00 -0.72
C ALA A 225 4.10 13.07 0.28
N LYS A 226 3.22 14.02 0.62
CA LYS A 226 3.46 15.06 1.62
C LYS A 226 3.92 14.49 2.95
N ASP A 227 3.21 13.53 3.54
CA ASP A 227 3.57 13.01 4.88
C ASP A 227 4.89 12.25 4.85
N ILE A 228 5.13 11.49 3.78
CA ILE A 228 6.35 10.71 3.57
C ILE A 228 7.55 11.62 3.27
N ILE A 229 7.39 12.58 2.36
CA ILE A 229 8.40 13.57 2.01
C ILE A 229 8.71 14.43 3.23
N LEU A 230 7.70 14.78 4.04
CA LEU A 230 7.88 15.52 5.29
C LEU A 230 8.67 14.68 6.29
N HIS A 231 8.26 13.44 6.54
CA HIS A 231 8.97 12.52 7.44
C HIS A 231 10.42 12.33 7.02
N ASN A 232 10.69 12.12 5.74
CA ASN A 232 12.04 11.93 5.23
C ASN A 232 12.84 13.24 5.26
N THR A 233 12.22 14.38 4.93
CA THR A 233 12.86 15.70 5.08
C THR A 233 13.27 15.94 6.54
N ILE A 234 12.40 15.62 7.50
CA ILE A 234 12.70 15.73 8.93
C ILE A 234 13.78 14.74 9.32
N SER A 235 13.68 13.46 8.95
CA SER A 235 14.68 12.44 9.32
C SER A 235 16.08 12.77 8.80
N PHE A 236 16.19 13.31 7.58
CA PHE A 236 17.47 13.70 6.99
C PHE A 236 18.05 14.99 7.61
N SER A 237 17.20 15.88 8.10
CA SER A 237 17.61 17.14 8.75
C SER A 237 17.85 16.99 10.26
N GLU A 238 17.02 16.21 10.96
CA GLU A 238 17.22 15.84 12.36
C GLU A 238 18.50 15.02 12.51
N PHE A 239 18.86 14.10 11.62
CA PHE A 239 20.15 13.42 11.78
C PHE A 239 21.33 14.40 11.79
N ASN A 240 21.25 15.55 11.10
CA ASN A 240 22.27 16.61 11.21
C ASN A 240 22.26 17.32 12.56
N LEU A 241 21.09 17.50 13.19
CA LEU A 241 20.96 18.04 14.54
C LEU A 241 21.44 17.04 15.60
N TRP A 242 21.04 15.77 15.48
CA TRP A 242 21.38 14.71 16.42
C TRP A 242 22.82 14.24 16.26
N ALA A 243 23.41 14.24 15.06
CA ALA A 243 24.84 14.00 14.86
C ALA A 243 25.68 15.13 15.46
N ARG A 244 25.31 16.40 15.24
CA ARG A 244 25.94 17.55 15.93
C ARG A 244 25.77 17.48 17.44
N GLN A 245 24.59 17.13 17.91
CA GLN A 245 24.30 17.05 19.34
C GLN A 245 24.98 15.85 20.00
N ARG A 246 25.23 14.76 19.27
CA ARG A 246 25.99 13.59 19.73
C ARG A 246 27.51 13.83 19.72
N GLU A 247 28.02 14.61 18.78
CA GLU A 247 29.38 15.18 18.84
C GLU A 247 29.56 16.12 20.05
N LEU A 248 28.54 16.92 20.38
CA LEU A 248 28.56 17.86 21.51
C LEU A 248 28.35 17.20 22.89
N LEU A 249 27.59 16.11 22.98
CA LEU A 249 27.20 15.48 24.26
C LEU A 249 28.03 14.26 24.67
N GLY A 250 28.92 13.76 23.80
CA GLY A 250 29.72 12.56 24.09
C GLY A 250 28.88 11.27 24.26
N THR A 251 29.52 10.20 24.72
CA THR A 251 29.00 8.81 24.67
C THR A 251 27.77 8.55 25.55
N GLU A 252 27.58 9.29 26.64
CA GLU A 252 26.46 9.09 27.57
C GLU A 252 25.16 9.76 27.11
N GLY A 253 25.23 10.94 26.48
CA GLY A 253 24.06 11.62 25.92
C GLY A 253 23.38 10.84 24.79
N ALA A 254 24.15 10.06 24.03
CA ALA A 254 23.66 9.23 22.94
C ALA A 254 22.70 8.10 23.39
N ARG A 255 22.89 7.55 24.61
CA ARG A 255 22.06 6.45 25.14
C ARG A 255 20.68 6.93 25.58
N SER A 256 20.60 8.14 26.13
CA SER A 256 19.35 8.75 26.62
C SER A 256 18.41 9.10 25.48
N LEU A 257 18.97 9.51 24.36
CA LEU A 257 18.28 9.89 23.13
C LEU A 257 17.57 8.70 22.45
N ASN A 258 18.18 7.51 22.45
CA ASN A 258 17.56 6.28 21.91
C ASN A 258 16.32 5.80 22.68
N LYS A 259 16.15 6.19 23.96
CA LYS A 259 14.94 5.85 24.75
C LYS A 259 13.74 6.73 24.41
N ILE A 260 13.97 7.95 23.91
CA ILE A 260 12.92 8.94 23.63
C ILE A 260 12.26 8.66 22.27
N ASP A 261 13.04 8.20 21.28
CA ASP A 261 12.59 7.84 19.93
C ASP A 261 11.53 6.71 19.92
N GLY A 262 11.50 5.87 20.96
CA GLY A 262 10.49 4.81 21.11
C GLY A 262 9.07 5.31 21.45
N ALA A 263 8.92 6.55 21.96
CA ALA A 263 7.68 7.01 22.59
C ALA A 263 6.77 7.88 21.69
N THR A 264 7.29 8.43 20.59
CA THR A 264 6.62 9.52 19.81
C THR A 264 5.68 9.02 18.70
N ARG A 265 5.53 7.71 18.51
CA ARG A 265 4.93 7.06 17.32
C ARG A 265 3.37 7.10 17.23
N CYS A 266 2.66 7.97 17.95
CA CYS A 266 1.18 7.95 17.99
C CYS A 266 0.53 9.36 17.92
N ARG A 267 -0.14 9.71 16.80
CA ARG A 267 -1.36 10.58 16.66
C ARG A 267 -1.80 10.79 15.18
N GLU A 268 -3.09 11.09 14.94
CA GLU A 268 -3.94 10.87 13.73
C GLU A 268 -4.25 12.10 12.78
N PHE A 269 -4.88 11.83 11.59
CA PHE A 269 -5.77 12.63 10.66
C PHE A 269 -5.17 13.37 9.40
N PRO A 270 -5.92 13.86 8.34
CA PRO A 270 -7.02 13.32 7.46
C PRO A 270 -6.96 13.62 5.88
N LYS A 271 -7.62 12.75 5.06
CA LYS A 271 -8.37 12.81 3.72
C LYS A 271 -8.08 13.78 2.52
N GLN A 272 -8.14 13.28 1.24
CA GLN A 272 -9.09 13.64 0.12
C GLN A 272 -8.74 13.16 -1.36
N TYR A 273 -9.75 12.57 -2.07
CA TYR A 273 -10.18 12.40 -3.53
C TYR A 273 -9.23 12.43 -4.79
N THR A 274 -9.50 11.95 -6.04
CA THR A 274 -10.26 10.88 -6.79
C THR A 274 -10.04 11.04 -8.34
N LEU A 275 -9.81 9.97 -9.17
CA LEU A 275 -10.43 9.69 -10.51
C LEU A 275 -9.83 8.47 -11.28
N LEU A 276 -10.60 7.90 -12.24
CA LEU A 276 -10.66 6.46 -12.65
C LEU A 276 -10.36 6.13 -14.14
N LYS A 277 -10.00 4.86 -14.43
CA LYS A 277 -10.75 3.88 -15.29
C LYS A 277 -10.14 2.44 -15.26
N PRO A 278 -10.83 1.39 -15.77
CA PRO A 278 -10.99 0.09 -15.09
C PRO A 278 -10.20 -1.07 -15.72
N HIS A 279 -9.73 -1.99 -14.87
CA HIS A 279 -9.92 -3.44 -14.95
C HIS A 279 -9.09 -4.07 -13.81
N CYS A 280 -9.61 -5.15 -13.23
CA CYS A 280 -8.95 -6.03 -12.26
C CYS A 280 -8.83 -5.53 -10.78
N ILE A 281 -9.87 -5.85 -9.99
CA ILE A 281 -9.86 -5.95 -8.52
C ILE A 281 -8.70 -6.82 -7.93
N PRO A 282 -8.07 -7.79 -8.64
CA PRO A 282 -6.94 -8.55 -8.12
C PRO A 282 -5.68 -7.74 -7.80
N GLN A 283 -5.45 -6.59 -8.44
CA GLN A 283 -4.17 -5.88 -8.34
C GLN A 283 -3.96 -5.12 -7.03
N ARG A 284 -4.98 -4.94 -6.19
CA ARG A 284 -4.77 -4.33 -4.85
C ARG A 284 -4.53 -5.31 -3.75
N LEU A 285 -4.95 -6.57 -3.90
CA LEU A 285 -4.49 -7.62 -3.00
C LEU A 285 -3.07 -8.07 -3.29
N TYR A 286 -2.62 -7.84 -4.51
CA TYR A 286 -1.23 -7.90 -4.93
C TYR A 286 -0.35 -6.86 -4.20
N PHE A 287 -0.94 -5.70 -3.84
CA PHE A 287 -0.30 -4.59 -3.12
C PHE A 287 -0.69 -4.51 -1.62
N ALA A 288 -1.72 -5.23 -1.17
CA ALA A 288 -2.18 -5.29 0.24
C ALA A 288 -1.12 -5.88 1.19
N MET A 289 0.00 -6.29 0.62
CA MET A 289 1.03 -7.05 1.29
C MET A 289 2.23 -6.19 1.70
N GLU A 290 2.06 -4.87 1.61
CA GLU A 290 2.96 -3.79 2.08
C GLU A 290 2.71 -3.38 3.55
N THR A 291 2.16 -4.25 4.38
CA THR A 291 1.72 -3.90 5.74
C THR A 291 2.83 -3.82 6.81
N GLU A 292 4.08 -3.55 6.43
CA GLU A 292 5.11 -3.00 7.34
C GLU A 292 5.72 -1.69 6.82
N LEU A 293 5.49 -1.32 5.56
CA LEU A 293 5.60 0.07 5.13
C LEU A 293 4.44 0.89 5.70
N TYR A 294 3.27 0.27 5.93
CA TYR A 294 2.06 0.89 6.49
C TYR A 294 2.19 1.43 7.94
N ASN A 295 3.17 0.95 8.73
CA ASN A 295 3.41 1.45 10.10
C ASN A 295 4.50 2.53 10.19
N TYR A 296 5.27 2.76 9.13
CA TYR A 296 6.29 3.83 9.06
C TYR A 296 5.94 4.92 8.04
N PHE A 297 5.08 4.60 7.07
CA PHE A 297 4.68 5.46 5.96
C PHE A 297 3.16 5.50 5.90
N GLN A 298 2.57 6.25 6.83
CA GLN A 298 1.16 6.58 6.77
C GLN A 298 0.89 7.52 5.58
N HIS A 299 -0.21 7.18 4.91
CA HIS A 299 -1.01 7.98 3.99
C HIS A 299 -0.60 8.12 2.51
N SER A 300 -1.32 7.31 1.71
CA SER A 300 -1.72 7.41 0.29
C SER A 300 -0.68 6.97 -0.76
N LEU A 301 -1.07 6.36 -1.88
CA LEU A 301 -1.54 6.98 -3.11
C LEU A 301 -2.42 6.00 -3.85
N ILE A 302 -3.31 6.56 -4.64
CA ILE A 302 -3.85 5.90 -5.81
C ILE A 302 -3.50 6.67 -7.03
N LEU A 303 -2.87 5.93 -7.94
CA LEU A 303 -2.74 6.04 -9.39
C LEU A 303 -1.73 4.93 -9.71
N TYR A 304 -2.10 3.72 -10.13
CA TYR A 304 -2.65 3.38 -11.44
C TYR A 304 -2.31 4.38 -12.55
N GLN A 305 -1.06 4.32 -13.02
CA GLN A 305 -0.77 4.45 -14.43
C GLN A 305 0.54 3.74 -14.78
N LYS A 306 0.46 2.91 -15.82
CA LYS A 306 1.48 2.09 -16.50
C LYS A 306 1.98 0.83 -15.77
N LEU A 307 1.09 -0.14 -15.57
CA LEU A 307 1.50 -1.56 -15.58
C LEU A 307 0.84 -2.38 -16.70
N VAL A 308 0.16 -1.71 -17.64
CA VAL A 308 0.05 -2.02 -19.07
C VAL A 308 -0.04 -0.67 -19.78
#